data_AF-D3EJG0-F1
#
_entry.id   AF-D3EJG0-F1
#
_cell.length_a   1.000
_cell.length_b   1.000
_cell.length_c   1.000
_cell.angle_alpha   90.00
_cell.angle_beta   90.00
_cell.angle_gamma   90.00
#
_symmetry.space_group_name_H-M   'P 1'
#
loop_
_entity.id
_entity.type
_entity.pdbx_description
1 polymer ?
#
loop_
_entity_poly.entity_id
_entity_poly.type
_entity_poly.pdbx_seq_one_letter_code
_entity_poly.pdbx_strand_id
1 'polypeptide(L)'
;MFINRIYQSREGLIQKFKVIDDSAEAIFKLNNEVLYLTIKSNSNDELLLEIKDFKRIEDAPPISLVDESFYLIMDNVSTTNNGEKYLKPILDFLESILALVIFIPEVKYNDIDQKTLNVLTREYLPDLSYEIDGKEYMLLQSASNLV
;
A
#
# COMPACT_ATOMS: atom_id res chain seq x y z
N MET A 1 11.69 3.43 10.84
CA MET A 1 11.26 3.23 9.44
C MET A 1 10.09 2.27 9.42
N PHE A 2 9.00 2.72 8.80
CA PHE A 2 7.70 2.04 8.78
C PHE A 2 7.78 0.77 7.93
N ILE A 3 8.52 0.84 6.83
CA ILE A 3 8.80 -0.29 5.94
C ILE A 3 9.44 -1.49 6.66
N ASN A 4 10.31 -1.22 7.64
CA ASN A 4 10.92 -2.26 8.48
C ASN A 4 9.89 -2.93 9.40
N ARG A 5 8.89 -2.19 9.89
CA ARG A 5 7.81 -2.76 10.70
C ARG A 5 6.96 -3.71 9.86
N ILE A 6 6.60 -3.32 8.64
CA ILE A 6 5.89 -4.21 7.69
C ILE A 6 6.69 -5.49 7.47
N TYR A 7 7.99 -5.35 7.17
CA TYR A 7 8.86 -6.49 6.92
C TYR A 7 9.02 -7.43 8.15
N GLN A 8 9.07 -6.87 9.36
CA GLN A 8 9.11 -7.65 10.60
C GLN A 8 7.80 -8.40 10.87
N SER A 9 6.66 -7.84 10.45
CA SER A 9 5.32 -8.43 10.60
C SER A 9 4.93 -9.43 9.50
N ARG A 10 5.84 -9.76 8.59
CA ARG A 10 5.58 -10.62 7.41
C ARG A 10 4.88 -11.95 7.73
N GLU A 11 5.25 -12.63 8.82
CA GLU A 11 4.62 -13.91 9.18
C GLU A 11 3.13 -13.74 9.50
N GLY A 12 2.77 -12.66 10.19
CA GLY A 12 1.37 -12.34 10.48
C GLY A 12 0.58 -12.02 9.22
N LEU A 13 1.19 -11.28 8.28
CA LEU A 13 0.58 -11.00 6.98
C LEU A 13 0.39 -12.27 6.14
N ILE A 14 1.38 -13.17 6.11
CA ILE A 14 1.30 -14.47 5.44
C ILE A 14 0.09 -15.26 5.95
N GLN A 15 -0.12 -15.32 7.27
CA GLN A 15 -1.30 -16.00 7.82
C GLN A 15 -2.61 -15.37 7.38
N LYS A 16 -2.69 -14.03 7.31
CA LYS A 16 -3.89 -13.35 6.80
C LYS A 16 -4.18 -13.70 5.34
N PHE A 17 -3.16 -13.82 4.49
CA PHE A 17 -3.33 -14.24 3.10
C PHE A 17 -3.82 -15.69 2.99
N LYS A 18 -3.30 -16.58 3.84
CA LYS A 18 -3.71 -17.99 3.89
C LYS A 18 -5.16 -18.21 4.34
N VAL A 19 -5.74 -17.27 5.09
CA VAL A 19 -7.17 -17.29 5.44
C VAL A 19 -8.04 -17.00 4.20
N ILE A 20 -7.55 -16.20 3.26
CA ILE A 20 -8.26 -15.87 2.02
C ILE A 20 -8.08 -16.96 0.96
N ASP A 21 -6.87 -17.48 0.86
CA ASP A 21 -6.48 -18.52 -0.09
C ASP A 21 -5.40 -19.38 0.56
N ASP A 22 -5.74 -20.62 0.91
CA ASP A 22 -4.86 -21.54 1.63
C ASP A 22 -3.58 -21.88 0.85
N SER A 23 -3.61 -21.74 -0.47
CA SER A 23 -2.49 -21.93 -1.37
C SER A 23 -1.61 -20.69 -1.56
N ALA A 24 -1.96 -19.56 -0.93
CA ALA A 24 -1.19 -18.34 -1.07
C ALA A 24 0.22 -18.48 -0.48
N GLU A 25 1.20 -18.15 -1.31
CA GLU A 25 2.60 -17.98 -0.95
C GLU A 25 2.98 -16.52 -1.11
N ALA A 26 3.57 -15.93 -0.06
CA ALA A 26 4.02 -14.54 -0.10
C ALA A 26 5.52 -14.44 0.15
N ILE A 27 6.17 -13.63 -0.69
CA ILE A 27 7.60 -13.36 -0.68
C ILE A 27 7.79 -11.88 -0.35
N PHE A 28 8.58 -11.61 0.68
CA PHE A 28 8.95 -10.27 1.10
C PHE A 28 10.45 -10.07 0.87
N LYS A 29 10.82 -9.06 0.07
CA LYS A 29 12.22 -8.65 -0.13
C LYS A 29 12.37 -7.19 0.27
N LEU A 30 13.31 -6.91 1.16
CA LEU A 30 13.65 -5.55 1.55
C LEU A 30 15.01 -5.19 0.97
N ASN A 31 15.06 -4.17 0.10
CA ASN A 31 16.30 -3.71 -0.52
C ASN A 31 16.29 -2.18 -0.57
N ASN A 32 17.35 -1.54 -0.06
CA ASN A 32 17.51 -0.08 -0.06
C ASN A 32 16.26 0.68 0.43
N GLU A 33 15.68 0.26 1.56
CA GLU A 33 14.47 0.87 2.16
C GLU A 33 13.18 0.71 1.32
N VAL A 34 13.20 -0.13 0.29
CA VAL A 34 12.03 -0.50 -0.51
C VAL A 34 11.63 -1.95 -0.19
N LEU A 35 10.37 -2.15 0.17
CA LEU A 35 9.76 -3.45 0.33
C LEU A 35 9.08 -3.87 -0.97
N TYR A 36 9.51 -5.01 -1.48
CA TYR A 36 8.86 -5.73 -2.55
C TYR A 36 8.06 -6.88 -1.94
N LEU A 37 6.75 -6.86 -2.12
CA LEU A 37 5.85 -7.92 -1.71
C LEU A 37 5.26 -8.58 -2.95
N THR A 38 5.45 -9.88 -3.07
CA THR A 38 4.84 -10.71 -4.11
C THR A 38 3.99 -11.77 -3.44
N ILE A 39 2.73 -11.89 -3.83
CA ILE A 39 1.81 -12.94 -3.36
C ILE A 39 1.33 -13.70 -4.59
N LYS A 40 1.43 -15.04 -4.58
CA LYS A 40 0.97 -15.91 -5.66
C LYS A 40 0.14 -17.07 -5.09
N SER A 41 -0.82 -17.56 -5.86
CA SER A 41 -1.58 -18.78 -5.52
C SER A 41 -1.54 -19.82 -6.63
N ASN A 42 -2.00 -21.04 -6.33
CA ASN A 42 -2.09 -22.12 -7.31
C ASN A 42 -3.10 -21.81 -8.44
N SER A 43 -4.03 -20.88 -8.20
CA SER A 43 -4.98 -20.40 -9.21
C SER A 43 -4.38 -19.35 -10.15
N ASN A 44 -3.07 -19.09 -10.06
CA ASN A 44 -2.36 -18.01 -10.73
C ASN A 44 -2.90 -16.61 -10.37
N ASP A 45 -3.52 -16.44 -9.21
CA ASP A 45 -3.80 -15.11 -8.68
C ASP A 45 -2.49 -14.51 -8.17
N GLU A 46 -2.21 -13.25 -8.52
CA GLU A 46 -0.95 -12.60 -8.14
C GLU A 46 -1.17 -11.15 -7.71
N LEU A 47 -0.50 -10.74 -6.64
CA LEU A 47 -0.35 -9.35 -6.23
C LEU A 47 1.13 -9.01 -6.14
N LEU A 48 1.53 -7.91 -6.77
CA LEU A 48 2.85 -7.29 -6.68
C LEU A 48 2.71 -5.88 -6.09
N LEU A 49 3.49 -5.61 -5.05
CA LEU A 49 3.56 -4.31 -4.41
C LEU A 49 5.00 -3.87 -4.23
N GLU A 50 5.23 -2.59 -4.47
CA GLU A 50 6.48 -1.89 -4.15
C GLU A 50 6.16 -0.73 -3.22
N ILE A 51 6.64 -0.81 -1.98
CA ILE A 51 6.35 0.15 -0.93
C ILE A 51 7.66 0.72 -0.41
N LYS A 52 7.70 2.02 -0.11
CA LYS A 52 8.83 2.68 0.55
C LYS A 52 8.36 3.74 1.54
N ASP A 53 9.25 4.06 2.48
CA ASP A 53 9.00 5.14 3.43
C ASP A 53 9.03 6.50 2.72
N PHE A 54 8.14 7.40 3.15
CA PHE A 54 8.19 8.80 2.75
C PHE A 54 9.39 9.48 3.44
N LYS A 55 10.30 10.07 2.66
CA LYS A 55 11.64 10.45 3.16
C LYS A 55 11.71 11.79 3.88
N ARG A 56 10.87 12.76 3.52
CA ARG A 56 10.95 14.14 4.02
C ARG A 56 9.60 14.60 4.52
N ILE A 57 9.36 14.46 5.83
CA ILE A 57 8.11 14.92 6.47
C ILE A 57 7.93 16.44 6.28
N GLU A 58 9.01 17.20 6.09
CA GLU A 58 8.98 18.63 5.76
C GLU A 58 8.33 18.92 4.39
N ASP A 59 8.45 18.00 3.44
CA ASP A 59 7.80 18.04 2.13
C ASP A 59 6.43 17.31 2.16
N ALA A 60 5.99 16.86 3.34
CA ALA A 60 4.69 16.23 3.46
C ALA A 60 3.59 17.30 3.31
N PRO A 61 2.50 16.97 2.62
CA PRO A 61 1.35 17.83 2.58
C PRO A 61 0.86 18.19 3.99
N PRO A 62 0.37 19.42 4.24
CA PRO A 62 -0.19 19.83 5.52
C PRO A 62 -1.61 19.24 5.74
N ILE A 63 -1.83 17.99 5.33
CA ILE A 63 -3.17 17.40 5.25
C ILE A 63 -3.51 16.60 6.52
N SER A 64 -2.55 16.35 7.40
CA SER A 64 -2.81 15.67 8.66
C SER A 64 -3.13 16.64 9.80
N LEU A 65 -4.32 16.49 10.39
CA LEU A 65 -4.67 17.07 11.69
C LEU A 65 -3.98 16.36 12.88
N VAL A 66 -3.33 15.22 12.62
CA VAL A 66 -2.63 14.40 13.62
C VAL A 66 -1.12 14.61 13.47
N ASP A 67 -0.46 15.05 14.54
CA ASP A 67 0.99 15.31 14.59
C ASP A 67 1.87 14.08 14.26
N GLU A 68 1.28 12.88 14.21
CA GLU A 68 1.95 11.60 13.91
C GLU A 68 1.40 10.90 12.66
N SER A 69 0.99 11.65 11.63
CA SER A 69 0.66 11.04 10.34
C SER A 69 1.86 10.34 9.72
N PHE A 70 1.73 9.04 9.45
CA PHE A 70 2.74 8.29 8.73
C PHE A 70 2.36 8.18 7.25
N TYR A 71 3.27 8.71 6.44
CA TYR A 71 3.19 8.75 4.98
C TYR A 71 3.99 7.59 4.39
N LEU A 72 3.43 6.92 3.37
CA LEU A 72 4.15 5.91 2.60
C LEU A 72 3.98 6.14 1.10
N ILE A 73 4.95 5.70 0.32
CA ILE A 73 4.84 5.69 -1.14
C ILE A 73 4.66 4.25 -1.59
N MET A 74 3.61 4.03 -2.37
CA MET A 74 3.31 2.77 -3.05
C MET A 74 3.64 2.98 -4.53
N ASP A 75 4.89 2.70 -4.89
CA ASP A 75 5.46 2.96 -6.22
C ASP A 75 4.84 2.05 -7.29
N ASN A 76 4.36 0.87 -6.90
CA ASN A 76 3.77 -0.09 -7.81
C ASN A 76 2.67 -0.90 -7.11
N VAL A 77 1.56 -1.06 -7.83
CA VAL A 77 0.48 -2.01 -7.51
C VAL A 77 0.10 -2.69 -8.79
N SER A 78 0.31 -4.00 -8.86
CA SER A 78 -0.08 -4.78 -10.02
C SER A 78 -0.70 -6.08 -9.57
N THR A 79 -1.79 -6.47 -10.24
CA THR A 79 -2.47 -7.73 -9.98
C THR A 79 -2.58 -8.54 -11.26
N THR A 80 -2.68 -9.86 -11.10
CA THR A 80 -3.05 -10.79 -12.16
C THR A 80 -4.22 -11.65 -11.66
N ASN A 81 -5.19 -11.91 -12.54
CA ASN A 81 -6.43 -12.64 -12.25
C ASN A 81 -7.23 -12.00 -11.10
N ASN A 82 -7.39 -12.67 -9.95
CA ASN A 82 -8.10 -12.14 -8.78
C ASN A 82 -7.15 -11.75 -7.64
N GLY A 83 -5.94 -11.29 -7.97
CA GLY A 83 -4.91 -10.91 -6.99
C GLY A 83 -5.28 -9.74 -6.09
N GLU A 84 -6.23 -8.89 -6.48
CA GLU A 84 -6.70 -7.75 -5.69
C GLU A 84 -7.27 -8.16 -4.33
N LYS A 85 -7.72 -9.41 -4.19
CA LYS A 85 -8.24 -9.96 -2.93
C LYS A 85 -7.24 -9.88 -1.77
N TYR A 86 -5.94 -9.84 -2.06
CA TYR A 86 -4.89 -9.76 -1.04
C TYR A 86 -4.58 -8.33 -0.59
N LEU A 87 -5.11 -7.30 -1.25
CA LEU A 87 -4.85 -5.90 -0.89
C LEU A 87 -5.48 -5.53 0.44
N LYS A 88 -6.73 -5.92 0.68
CA LYS A 88 -7.44 -5.53 1.90
C LYS A 88 -6.67 -5.90 3.18
N PRO A 89 -6.17 -7.13 3.38
CA PRO A 89 -5.35 -7.45 4.55
C PRO A 89 -4.09 -6.59 4.73
N ILE A 90 -3.51 -6.12 3.62
CA ILE A 90 -2.33 -5.23 3.63
C ILE A 90 -2.77 -3.84 4.06
N LEU A 91 -3.84 -3.31 3.46
CA LEU A 91 -4.41 -2.01 3.82
C LEU A 91 -4.86 -1.99 5.29
N ASP A 92 -5.60 -3.01 5.75
CA ASP A 92 -6.00 -3.17 7.16
C ASP A 92 -4.76 -3.21 8.09
N PHE A 93 -3.67 -3.83 7.64
CA PHE A 93 -2.43 -3.85 8.41
C PHE A 93 -1.76 -2.46 8.44
N LEU A 94 -1.69 -1.77 7.30
CA LEU A 94 -1.16 -0.41 7.20
C LEU A 94 -1.91 0.55 8.13
N GLU A 95 -3.24 0.47 8.17
CA GLU A 95 -4.06 1.23 9.11
C GLU A 95 -3.72 0.89 10.56
N SER A 96 -3.54 -0.40 10.89
CA SER A 96 -3.21 -0.83 12.26
C SER A 96 -1.87 -0.30 12.78
N ILE A 97 -0.97 0.06 11.86
CA ILE A 97 0.33 0.69 12.18
C ILE A 97 0.35 2.19 11.89
N LEU A 98 -0.83 2.80 11.68
CA LEU A 98 -1.08 4.24 11.49
C LEU A 98 -0.55 4.83 10.17
N ALA A 99 -0.48 4.06 9.08
CA ALA A 99 -0.31 4.68 7.75
C ALA A 99 -1.59 5.36 7.31
N LEU A 100 -1.61 6.69 7.46
CA LEU A 100 -2.77 7.52 7.22
C LEU A 100 -2.89 7.97 5.76
N VAL A 101 -1.77 8.11 5.07
CA VAL A 101 -1.74 8.61 3.68
C VAL A 101 -0.79 7.76 2.83
N ILE A 102 -1.33 7.28 1.71
CA ILE A 102 -0.61 6.54 0.68
C ILE A 102 -0.43 7.45 -0.53
N PHE A 103 0.80 7.64 -0.96
CA PHE A 103 1.13 8.30 -2.23
C PHE A 103 1.35 7.24 -3.30
N ILE A 104 0.66 7.37 -4.42
CA ILE A 104 0.88 6.55 -5.62
C ILE A 104 1.31 7.50 -6.74
N PRO A 105 2.46 7.29 -7.41
CA PRO A 105 2.83 8.12 -8.56
C PRO A 105 1.68 8.19 -9.56
N GLU A 106 1.30 9.38 -10.04
CA GLU A 106 0.07 9.57 -10.82
C GLU A 106 0.00 8.66 -12.07
N VAL A 107 1.13 8.57 -12.79
CA VAL A 107 1.28 7.67 -13.94
C VAL A 107 0.96 6.23 -13.54
N LYS A 108 1.40 5.79 -12.36
CA LYS A 108 1.16 4.43 -11.85
C LYS A 108 -0.27 4.25 -11.39
N TYR A 109 -0.86 5.25 -10.74
CA TYR A 109 -2.26 5.24 -10.34
C TYR A 109 -3.19 5.02 -11.55
N ASN A 110 -2.91 5.71 -12.65
CA ASN A 110 -3.67 5.61 -13.89
C ASN A 110 -3.50 4.25 -14.61
N ASP A 111 -2.44 3.51 -14.31
CA ASP A 111 -2.19 2.16 -14.86
C ASP A 111 -2.88 1.04 -14.03
N ILE A 112 -3.43 1.36 -12.85
CA ILE A 112 -4.09 0.37 -11.98
C ILE A 112 -5.41 -0.09 -12.60
N ASP A 113 -5.63 -1.41 -12.68
CA ASP A 113 -6.89 -1.94 -13.17
C ASP A 113 -8.07 -1.60 -12.22
N GLN A 114 -9.28 -1.53 -12.79
CA GLN A 114 -10.44 -1.07 -12.03
C GLN A 114 -10.77 -1.92 -10.80
N LYS A 115 -10.51 -3.23 -10.81
CA LYS A 115 -10.84 -4.08 -9.64
C LYS A 115 -9.90 -3.77 -8.49
N THR A 116 -8.61 -3.67 -8.77
CA THR A 116 -7.58 -3.24 -7.82
C THR A 116 -7.89 -1.86 -7.27
N LEU A 117 -8.22 -0.92 -8.15
CA LEU A 117 -8.53 0.45 -7.77
C LEU A 117 -9.74 0.51 -6.84
N ASN A 118 -10.80 -0.25 -7.14
CA ASN A 118 -12.00 -0.31 -6.28
C ASN A 118 -11.69 -0.79 -4.86
N VAL A 119 -10.75 -1.73 -4.68
CA VAL A 119 -10.33 -2.19 -3.35
C VAL A 119 -9.57 -1.06 -2.64
N LEU A 120 -8.61 -0.42 -3.32
CA LEU A 120 -7.86 0.71 -2.77
C LEU A 120 -8.78 1.85 -2.34
N THR A 121 -9.66 2.33 -3.23
CA THR A 121 -10.51 3.50 -2.99
C THR A 121 -11.64 3.26 -1.98
N ARG A 122 -11.92 1.99 -1.64
CA ARG A 122 -12.88 1.65 -0.59
C ARG A 122 -12.29 1.82 0.80
N GLU A 123 -11.01 1.52 0.96
CA GLU A 123 -10.31 1.57 2.26
C GLU A 123 -9.57 2.90 2.43
N TYR A 124 -9.03 3.46 1.34
CA TYR A 124 -8.35 4.74 1.30
C TYR A 124 -8.96 5.64 0.23
N LEU A 125 -9.68 6.70 0.65
CA LEU A 125 -10.37 7.59 -0.27
C LEU A 125 -9.36 8.41 -1.09
N PRO A 126 -9.53 8.50 -2.42
CA PRO A 126 -8.71 9.37 -3.24
C PRO A 126 -8.97 10.83 -2.87
N ASP A 127 -7.91 11.60 -2.81
CA ASP A 127 -7.92 13.03 -2.52
C ASP A 127 -7.32 13.79 -3.73
N LEU A 128 -6.63 14.90 -3.48
CA LEU A 128 -5.96 15.72 -4.48
C LEU A 128 -4.66 15.07 -4.97
N SER A 129 -4.19 15.52 -6.14
CA SER A 129 -2.82 15.27 -6.55
C SER A 129 -1.86 16.21 -5.82
N TYR A 130 -0.62 15.77 -5.62
CA TYR A 130 0.42 16.53 -4.94
C TYR A 130 1.78 16.30 -5.62
N GLU A 131 2.55 17.37 -5.75
CA GLU A 131 3.87 17.32 -6.38
C GLU A 131 4.98 17.27 -5.32
N ILE A 132 5.89 16.28 -5.44
CA ILE A 132 7.07 16.13 -4.59
C ILE A 132 8.29 15.91 -5.49
N ASP A 133 9.33 16.73 -5.31
CA ASP A 133 10.57 16.68 -6.11
C ASP A 133 10.30 16.64 -7.65
N GLY A 134 9.31 17.39 -8.13
CA GLY A 134 8.94 17.44 -9.56
C GLY A 134 8.20 16.20 -10.07
N LYS A 135 7.66 15.37 -9.18
CA LYS A 135 6.83 14.20 -9.52
C LYS A 135 5.45 14.34 -8.91
N GLU A 136 4.42 14.09 -9.71
CA GLU A 136 3.04 14.11 -9.28
C GLU A 136 2.62 12.75 -8.68
N TYR A 137 1.91 12.82 -7.57
CA TYR A 137 1.36 11.67 -6.85
C TYR A 137 -0.13 11.88 -6.60
N MET A 138 -0.90 10.80 -6.75
CA MET A 138 -2.26 10.71 -6.22
C MET A 138 -2.20 10.36 -4.74
N LEU A 139 -2.94 11.10 -3.93
CA LEU A 139 -3.03 10.86 -2.50
C LEU A 139 -4.26 10.02 -2.21
N LEU A 140 -4.08 9.00 -1.39
CA LEU A 140 -5.17 8.21 -0.86
C LEU A 140 -5.09 8.29 0.67
N GLN A 141 -6.17 8.76 1.29
CA GLN A 141 -6.27 8.94 2.74
C GLN A 141 -7.09 7.82 3.36
N SER A 142 -6.65 7.28 4.50
CA SER A 142 -7.39 6.24 5.23
C SER A 142 -8.81 6.71 5.53
N ALA A 143 -9.82 5.96 5.06
CA ALA A 143 -11.22 6.29 5.28
C ALA A 143 -11.59 6.26 6.77
N SER A 144 -10.90 5.42 7.54
CA SER A 144 -11.10 5.23 8.98
C SER A 144 -10.72 6.44 9.84
N ASN A 145 -9.89 7.36 9.31
CA ASN A 145 -9.33 8.51 10.06
C ASN A 145 -9.89 9.88 9.64
N LEU A 146 -10.97 9.91 8.85
CA LEU A 146 -11.67 11.13 8.42
C LEU A 146 -12.81 11.55 9.37
N VAL A 147 -12.80 11.09 10.62
CA VAL A 147 -13.86 11.32 11.64
C VAL A 147 -13.44 12.35 12.68
#